data_AF-A0A2E3MHK1-F1
#
_entry.id   AF-A0A2E3MHK1-F1
#
_cell.length_a   1.000
_cell.length_b   1.000
_cell.length_c   1.000
_cell.angle_alpha   90.00
_cell.angle_beta   90.00
_cell.angle_gamma   90.00
#
_symmetry.space_group_name_H-M   'P 1'
#
loop_
_entity.id
_entity.type
_entity.pdbx_description
1 polymer ?
#
loop_
_entity_poly.entity_id
_entity_poly.type
_entity_poly.pdbx_seq_one_letter_code
_entity_poly.pdbx_strand_id
1 'polypeptide(L)'
;MQAILYGPRRFANMTPEERVRACYQHAVLSFLSGDRMKNLSLCERLGIEKVNAAQATKVIKRAKELGYIKDVEQGRPRTGYIPFWA
;
A
#
# COMPACT_ATOMS: atom_id res chain seq x y z
N MET A 1 1.89 -10.89 -27.78
CA MET A 1 1.70 -10.69 -26.33
C MET A 1 0.61 -9.65 -26.15
N GLN A 2 -0.54 -10.05 -25.60
CA GLN A 2 -1.70 -9.17 -25.44
C GLN A 2 -1.81 -8.75 -23.97
N ALA A 3 -1.97 -7.46 -23.72
CA ALA A 3 -2.24 -6.92 -22.39
C ALA A 3 -3.62 -6.24 -22.40
N ILE A 4 -4.40 -6.44 -21.34
CA ILE A 4 -5.70 -5.80 -21.15
C ILE A 4 -5.54 -4.77 -20.04
N LEU A 5 -5.82 -3.50 -20.36
CA LEU A 5 -5.82 -2.41 -19.38
C LEU A 5 -7.24 -2.21 -18.84
N TYR A 6 -7.39 -2.35 -17.53
CA TYR A 6 -8.66 -2.08 -16.86
C TYR A 6 -8.74 -0.60 -16.44
N GLY A 7 -9.96 -0.05 -16.45
CA GLY A 7 -10.22 1.29 -15.94
C GLY A 7 -10.04 1.42 -14.42
N PRO A 8 -9.98 2.66 -13.90
CA PRO A 8 -9.81 2.91 -12.47
C PRO A 8 -10.96 2.30 -11.66
N ARG A 9 -10.62 1.63 -10.56
CA ARG A 9 -11.58 1.08 -9.59
C ARG A 9 -11.45 1.77 -8.25
N ARG A 10 -12.59 2.08 -7.63
CA ARG A 10 -12.65 2.63 -6.27
C ARG A 10 -12.24 1.56 -5.26
N PHE A 11 -11.69 1.98 -4.12
CA PHE A 11 -11.31 1.08 -3.02
C PHE A 11 -12.44 0.13 -2.58
N ALA A 12 -13.68 0.62 -2.55
CA ALA A 12 -14.86 -0.16 -2.23
C ALA A 12 -15.08 -1.37 -3.16
N ASN A 13 -14.64 -1.27 -4.42
CA ASN A 13 -14.82 -2.29 -5.46
C ASN A 13 -13.59 -3.21 -5.61
N MET A 14 -12.57 -3.06 -4.76
CA MET A 14 -11.39 -3.91 -4.75
C MET A 14 -11.58 -5.10 -3.80
N THR A 15 -11.14 -6.28 -4.23
CA THR A 15 -11.03 -7.45 -3.33
C THR A 15 -9.95 -7.21 -2.27
N PRO A 16 -9.95 -7.95 -1.14
CA PRO A 16 -8.88 -7.86 -0.15
C PRO A 16 -7.48 -8.07 -0.73
N GLU A 17 -7.33 -9.01 -1.66
CA GLU A 17 -6.06 -9.34 -2.32
C GLU A 17 -5.62 -8.20 -3.24
N GLU A 18 -6.55 -7.56 -3.94
CA GLU A 18 -6.26 -6.38 -4.77
C GLU A 18 -5.76 -5.21 -3.94
N ARG A 19 -6.34 -4.99 -2.77
CA ARG A 19 -5.90 -3.94 -1.84
C ARG A 19 -4.47 -4.21 -1.35
N VAL A 20 -4.15 -5.46 -1.02
CA VAL A 20 -2.79 -5.86 -0.64
C VAL A 20 -1.82 -5.64 -1.80
N ARG A 21 -2.17 -6.06 -3.02
CA ARG A 21 -1.34 -5.84 -4.21
C ARG A 21 -1.13 -4.35 -4.48
N ALA A 22 -2.17 -3.54 -4.39
CA ALA A 22 -2.07 -2.09 -4.59
C ALA A 22 -1.18 -1.43 -3.52
N CYS A 23 -1.26 -1.88 -2.27
CA CYS A 23 -0.40 -1.46 -1.17
C CYS A 23 1.07 -1.80 -1.45
N TYR A 24 1.36 -3.04 -1.87
CA TYR A 24 2.71 -3.46 -2.24
C TYR A 24 3.27 -2.62 -3.40
N GLN A 25 2.49 -2.46 -4.48
CA GLN A 25 2.87 -1.61 -5.61
C GLN A 25 3.14 -0.17 -5.20
N HIS A 26 2.43 0.34 -4.19
CA HIS A 26 2.68 1.68 -3.64
C HIS A 26 3.98 1.77 -2.88
N ALA A 27 4.26 0.80 -2.02
CA ALA A 27 5.55 0.71 -1.35
C ALA A 27 6.72 0.67 -2.35
N VAL A 28 6.59 -0.11 -3.43
CA VAL A 28 7.63 -0.19 -4.48
C VAL A 28 7.82 1.15 -5.17
N LEU A 29 6.74 1.80 -5.63
CA LEU A 29 6.84 3.07 -6.34
C LEU A 29 7.39 4.19 -5.45
N SER A 30 6.95 4.28 -4.19
CA SER A 30 7.53 5.21 -3.21
C SER A 30 9.02 4.97 -3.03
N PHE A 31 9.42 3.71 -2.81
CA PHE A 31 10.83 3.36 -2.60
C PHE A 31 11.71 3.72 -3.81
N LEU A 32 11.27 3.37 -5.02
CA LEU A 32 11.99 3.71 -6.26
C LEU A 32 12.05 5.22 -6.52
N SER A 33 11.15 5.99 -5.92
CA SER A 33 11.15 7.46 -6.00
C SER A 33 11.99 8.11 -4.89
N GLY A 34 12.70 7.32 -4.08
CA GLY A 34 13.49 7.81 -2.93
C GLY A 34 12.65 8.19 -1.70
N ASP A 35 11.35 7.88 -1.69
CA ASP A 35 10.46 8.08 -0.56
C ASP A 35 10.03 6.72 0.04
N ARG A 36 9.14 6.76 1.02
CA ARG A 36 8.64 5.61 1.76
C ARG A 36 7.13 5.68 1.85
N MET A 37 6.48 4.53 1.80
CA MET A 37 5.03 4.51 1.93
C MET A 37 4.63 4.87 3.37
N LYS A 38 3.70 5.81 3.50
CA LYS A 38 2.99 6.13 4.75
C LYS A 38 1.50 5.83 4.60
N ASN A 39 0.79 5.69 5.72
CA ASN A 39 -0.66 5.50 5.71
C ASN A 39 -1.38 6.60 4.89
N LEU A 40 -1.01 7.87 5.09
CA LEU A 40 -1.61 8.99 4.35
C LEU A 40 -1.39 8.86 2.84
N SER A 41 -0.16 8.56 2.40
CA SER A 41 0.13 8.37 0.97
C SER A 41 -0.65 7.20 0.36
N LEU A 42 -0.91 6.15 1.13
CA LEU A 42 -1.72 5.02 0.68
C LEU A 42 -3.21 5.41 0.62
N CYS A 43 -3.70 6.21 1.57
CA CYS A 43 -5.05 6.75 1.52
C CYS A 43 -5.26 7.59 0.26
N GLU A 44 -4.33 8.50 -0.04
CA GLU A 44 -4.36 9.34 -1.25
C GLU A 44 -4.42 8.49 -2.52
N ARG A 45 -3.56 7.47 -2.63
CA ARG A 45 -3.56 6.55 -3.77
C ARG A 45 -4.86 5.78 -3.94
N LEU A 46 -5.43 5.29 -2.84
CA LEU A 46 -6.64 4.45 -2.88
C LEU A 46 -7.94 5.25 -2.90
N GLY A 47 -7.86 6.59 -2.82
CA GLY A 47 -9.03 7.47 -2.71
C GLY A 47 -9.79 7.26 -1.40
N ILE A 48 -9.07 6.97 -0.31
CA ILE A 48 -9.64 6.83 1.03
C ILE A 48 -9.58 8.19 1.72
N GLU A 49 -10.72 8.68 2.19
CA GLU A 49 -10.77 9.91 2.97
C GLU A 49 -9.97 9.81 4.28
N LYS A 50 -9.38 10.92 4.74
CA LYS A 50 -8.53 10.93 5.95
C LYS A 50 -9.27 10.43 7.20
N VAL A 51 -10.57 10.69 7.32
CA VAL A 51 -11.42 10.16 8.41
C VAL A 51 -11.49 8.63 8.42
N ASN A 52 -11.26 8.01 7.26
CA ASN A 52 -11.28 6.56 7.04
C ASN A 52 -9.86 5.95 6.98
N ALA A 53 -8.83 6.64 7.45
CA ALA A 53 -7.43 6.18 7.41
C ALA A 53 -7.20 4.80 8.07
N ALA A 54 -8.09 4.40 8.98
CA ALA A 54 -8.10 3.05 9.57
C ALA A 54 -8.27 1.94 8.52
N GLN A 55 -8.93 2.20 7.39
CA GLN A 55 -9.05 1.22 6.29
C GLN A 55 -7.69 0.94 5.64
N ALA A 56 -6.90 1.99 5.37
CA ALA A 56 -5.54 1.83 4.88
C ALA A 56 -4.64 1.10 5.90
N THR A 57 -4.80 1.38 7.21
CA THR A 57 -4.07 0.65 8.26
C THR A 57 -4.34 -0.85 8.21
N LYS A 58 -5.59 -1.27 8.01
CA LYS A 58 -5.95 -2.70 7.87
C LYS A 58 -5.23 -3.33 6.66
N VAL A 59 -5.18 -2.62 5.53
CA VAL A 59 -4.48 -3.09 4.32
C VAL A 59 -2.98 -3.22 4.56
N ILE A 60 -2.35 -2.21 5.19
CA ILE A 60 -0.92 -2.23 5.52
C ILE A 60 -0.61 -3.40 6.46
N LYS A 61 -1.41 -3.59 7.51
CA LYS A 61 -1.23 -4.71 8.44
C LYS A 61 -1.29 -6.04 7.70
N ARG A 62 -2.28 -6.23 6.83
CA ARG A 62 -2.41 -7.45 6.04
C ARG A 62 -1.24 -7.66 5.07
N ALA A 63 -0.77 -6.60 4.42
CA ALA A 63 0.39 -6.68 3.53
C ALA A 63 1.69 -7.03 4.28
N LYS A 64 1.86 -6.54 5.52
CA LYS A 64 2.98 -6.93 6.40
C LYS A 64 2.87 -8.39 6.82
N GLU A 65 1.70 -8.83 7.27
CA GLU A 65 1.45 -10.24 7.67
C GLU A 65 1.74 -11.21 6.53
N LEU A 66 1.43 -10.81 5.29
CA LEU A 66 1.71 -11.59 4.09
C LEU A 66 3.15 -11.44 3.56
N GLY A 67 3.99 -10.64 4.22
CA GLY A 67 5.40 -10.48 3.85
C GLY A 67 5.66 -9.65 2.59
N TYR A 68 4.70 -8.85 2.11
CA TYR A 68 4.90 -7.99 0.94
C TYR A 68 5.68 -6.71 1.28
N ILE A 69 5.53 -6.21 2.51
CA ILE A 69 6.16 -4.96 2.97
C ILE A 69 6.71 -5.15 4.38
N LYS A 70 7.65 -4.29 4.76
CA LYS A 70 8.20 -4.22 6.11
C LYS A 70 8.31 -2.78 6.60
N ASP A 71 8.49 -2.61 7.91
CA ASP A 71 8.82 -1.29 8.48
C ASP A 71 10.21 -0.87 8.00
N VAL A 72 10.41 0.43 7.73
CA VAL A 72 11.73 0.97 7.38
C VAL A 72 12.74 0.70 8.50
N GLU A 73 12.33 0.95 9.74
CA GLU A 73 13.08 0.58 10.93
C GLU A 73 12.23 -0.40 11.74
N GLN A 74 12.81 -1.56 12.09
CA GLN A 74 12.10 -2.58 12.85
C GLN A 74 11.51 -1.99 14.14
N GLY A 75 10.21 -2.22 14.35
CA GLY A 75 9.51 -1.73 15.54
C GLY A 75 9.16 -0.24 15.53
N ARG A 76 9.47 0.51 14.45
CA ARG A 76 9.14 1.94 14.32
C ARG A 76 8.23 2.20 13.11
N PRO A 77 6.95 1.77 13.13
CA PRO A 77 6.03 1.91 11.99
C PRO A 77 5.78 3.37 11.56
N ARG A 78 6.06 4.36 12.42
CA ARG A 78 5.96 5.78 12.08
C ARG A 78 6.98 6.22 11.04
N THR A 79 8.09 5.49 10.89
CA THR A 79 9.12 5.77 9.88
C THR A 79 8.72 5.32 8.49
N GLY A 80 7.53 4.72 8.30
CA GLY A 80 7.01 4.31 6.99
C GLY A 80 7.30 2.85 6.67
N TYR A 81 6.88 2.46 5.47
CA TYR A 81 6.92 1.08 4.97
C TYR A 81 7.64 1.02 3.63
N ILE A 82 8.40 -0.05 3.44
CA ILE A 82 9.16 -0.35 2.22
C ILE A 82 8.85 -1.77 1.72
N PRO A 83 9.15 -2.10 0.45
CA PRO A 83 9.06 -3.47 -0.04
C PRO A 83 9.89 -4.44 0.81
N PHE A 84 9.47 -5.70 0.90
CA PHE A 84 10.17 -6.68 1.74
C PHE A 84 11.66 -6.88 1.37
N TRP A 85 11.99 -6.74 0.09
CA TRP A 85 13.33 -6.93 -0.48
C TRP A 85 14.23 -5.69 -0.39
N ALA A 86 13.68 -4.54 -0.02
CA ALA A 86 14.40 -3.26 0.04
C ALA A 86 15.20 -3.09 1.33
#